data_AF-A0A660U441-F1
#
_entry.id   AF-A0A660U441-F1
#
_cell.length_a   1.000
_cell.length_b   1.000
_cell.length_c   1.000
_cell.angle_alpha   90.00
_cell.angle_beta   90.00
_cell.angle_gamma   90.00
#
_symmetry.space_group_name_H-M   'P 1'
#
loop_
_entity.id
_entity.type
_entity.pdbx_description
1 polymer ?
#
loop_
_entity_poly.entity_id
_entity_poly.type
_entity_poly.pdbx_seq_one_letter_code
_entity_poly.pdbx_strand_id
1 'polypeptide(L)'
;MNEDIIGNNESLPEGIREALKFPSGARYFRCALQVNPFDYLKVNRGENHGLNEEEYNDQIIRKCCELKINVIAVTDHNHVGRINPIREKARDTNITVFPGFEVASSEGVHLLCIFDINKEVSMLERYLGDLGIYTATPTTENSKESFHDVLYKVQKEWDGICIAAHITNNGGLLRMLQGEARINAWRDPNLLAVQIPGTIQDLEFPHREIVLNKNKDYRRERKIAVINASDIGKPSDLDSIQSSTYIKMSVPSVEGLRQAFLDPDSRIRLLTEDVPPEHTEIIALHWEGGFLDKQSIHFNSNLNVLIGGRGTGKSTIIESIRYILDLEPIGEEAKKNFSGIMKQVIKSGTKISLLIHSHYPSSKYYIIERIYPNPPAVKDIERNFLNLLPGDICKNLEIYGQHEIGELTRYPARLSRLLKRFVKEDPHLIEKKREILKKLEINRRKIIELQNGIEDISNRSERLPALEETHKRFKDAGLEERLKDQSYIVKEDQIIKIAFERLDQIKEVVDSLLEESHIDRAFVSDKLLE
;
A
#
# COMPACT_ATOMS: atom_id res chain seq x y z
N MET A 1 -16.71 1.73 5.02
CA MET A 1 -17.80 1.35 5.96
C MET A 1 -18.28 2.65 6.57
N ASN A 2 -19.60 2.85 6.70
CA ASN A 2 -20.22 4.19 6.66
C ASN A 2 -19.84 5.09 7.85
N GLU A 3 -19.36 6.30 7.55
CA GLU A 3 -19.35 7.45 8.48
C GLU A 3 -20.73 7.66 9.15
N ASP A 4 -21.82 7.30 8.45
CA ASP A 4 -23.20 7.37 8.93
C ASP A 4 -23.48 6.47 10.15
N ILE A 5 -22.76 5.35 10.32
CA ILE A 5 -22.89 4.46 11.50
C ILE A 5 -22.23 5.09 12.72
N ILE A 6 -21.17 5.87 12.51
CA ILE A 6 -20.41 6.53 13.58
C ILE A 6 -21.16 7.79 14.03
N GLY A 7 -21.69 8.58 13.09
CA GLY A 7 -22.44 9.82 13.41
C GLY A 7 -23.65 9.60 14.33
N ASN A 8 -24.29 8.43 14.24
CA ASN A 8 -25.45 8.06 15.06
C ASN A 8 -25.10 7.30 16.34
N ASN A 9 -23.83 7.06 16.64
CA ASN A 9 -23.44 6.36 17.85
C ASN A 9 -23.56 7.29 19.06
N GLU A 10 -24.58 7.07 19.90
CA GLU A 10 -24.86 7.85 21.11
C GLU A 10 -23.71 7.82 22.13
N SER A 11 -22.79 6.84 22.04
CA SER A 11 -21.62 6.76 22.92
C SER A 11 -20.55 7.82 22.62
N LEU A 12 -20.58 8.46 21.44
CA LEU A 12 -19.60 9.48 21.09
C LEU A 12 -19.82 10.79 21.87
N PRO A 13 -18.74 11.52 22.23
CA PRO A 13 -18.85 12.86 22.79
C PRO A 13 -19.70 13.76 21.88
N GLU A 14 -20.57 14.57 22.48
CA GLU A 14 -21.49 15.45 21.75
C GLU A 14 -20.77 16.33 20.71
N GLY A 15 -19.65 16.95 21.09
CA GLY A 15 -18.85 17.75 20.17
C GLY A 15 -18.31 17.00 18.96
N ILE A 16 -17.96 15.71 19.12
CA ILE A 16 -17.54 14.85 18.00
C ILE A 16 -18.74 14.47 17.13
N ARG A 17 -19.90 14.20 17.72
CA ARG A 17 -21.13 13.95 16.94
C ARG A 17 -21.52 15.16 16.12
N GLU A 18 -21.45 16.37 16.69
CA GLU A 18 -21.68 17.61 15.95
C GLU A 18 -20.63 17.81 14.85
N ALA A 19 -19.37 17.46 15.10
CA ALA A 19 -18.34 17.51 14.07
C ALA A 19 -18.67 16.60 12.87
N LEU A 20 -19.12 15.37 13.12
CA LEU A 20 -19.44 14.40 12.07
C LEU A 20 -20.64 14.79 11.18
N LYS A 21 -21.48 15.74 11.61
CA LYS A 21 -22.55 16.30 10.77
C LYS A 21 -22.05 17.21 9.65
N PHE A 22 -20.85 17.78 9.79
CA PHE A 22 -20.25 18.56 8.71
C PHE A 22 -19.82 17.65 7.56
N PRO A 23 -19.79 18.15 6.31
CA PRO A 23 -19.35 17.34 5.18
C PRO A 23 -17.86 16.98 5.30
N SER A 24 -17.52 15.70 5.11
CA SER A 24 -16.14 15.18 5.07
C SER A 24 -15.46 15.39 3.70
N GLY A 25 -16.12 16.04 2.75
CA GLY A 25 -15.61 16.27 1.39
C GLY A 25 -15.85 15.10 0.44
N ALA A 26 -14.99 14.92 -0.56
CA ALA A 26 -15.19 13.93 -1.61
C ALA A 26 -14.71 12.52 -1.23
N ARG A 27 -15.53 11.51 -1.50
CA ARG A 27 -15.24 10.08 -1.29
C ARG A 27 -15.54 9.25 -2.53
N TYR A 28 -14.96 8.07 -2.62
CA TYR A 28 -15.25 7.15 -3.71
C TYR A 28 -16.60 6.46 -3.50
N PHE A 29 -17.42 6.46 -4.55
CA PHE A 29 -18.65 5.70 -4.65
C PHE A 29 -18.47 4.62 -5.70
N ARG A 30 -18.88 3.38 -5.41
CA ARG A 30 -18.94 2.34 -6.44
C ARG A 30 -20.20 2.56 -7.28
N CYS A 31 -20.01 2.77 -8.58
CA CYS A 31 -21.05 3.22 -9.51
C CYS A 31 -21.28 2.18 -10.60
N ALA A 32 -22.52 1.73 -10.82
CA ALA A 32 -22.92 0.93 -11.97
C ALA A 32 -23.82 1.78 -12.89
N LEU A 33 -23.26 2.31 -13.98
CA LEU A 33 -23.89 3.39 -14.75
C LEU A 33 -24.69 2.93 -15.98
N GLN A 34 -24.89 1.62 -16.16
CA GLN A 34 -25.72 1.05 -17.23
C GLN A 34 -26.57 -0.12 -16.70
N VAL A 35 -27.59 0.21 -15.90
CA VAL A 35 -28.57 -0.77 -15.38
C VAL A 35 -29.82 -0.71 -16.25
N ASN A 36 -30.23 -1.85 -16.79
CA ASN A 36 -31.45 -1.94 -17.59
C ASN A 36 -32.64 -2.42 -16.74
N PRO A 37 -33.88 -2.14 -17.16
CA PRO A 37 -35.07 -2.68 -16.51
C PRO A 37 -35.27 -4.17 -16.81
N PHE A 38 -36.17 -4.81 -16.06
CA PHE A 38 -36.42 -6.26 -16.13
C PHE A 38 -36.80 -6.76 -17.53
N ASP A 39 -37.51 -5.97 -18.34
CA ASP A 39 -37.98 -6.39 -19.67
C ASP A 39 -36.94 -6.20 -20.77
N TYR A 40 -35.81 -5.53 -20.48
CA TYR A 40 -34.76 -5.22 -21.45
C TYR A 40 -34.25 -6.43 -22.21
N LEU A 41 -33.85 -7.50 -21.51
CA LEU A 41 -33.31 -8.70 -22.16
C LEU A 41 -34.36 -9.38 -23.05
N LYS A 42 -35.63 -9.36 -22.62
CA LYS A 42 -36.73 -9.96 -23.38
C LYS A 42 -37.01 -9.17 -24.65
N VAL A 43 -36.99 -7.84 -24.55
CA VAL A 43 -37.30 -6.92 -25.65
C VAL A 43 -36.16 -6.85 -26.66
N ASN A 44 -34.91 -6.70 -26.21
CA ASN A 44 -33.77 -6.41 -27.08
C ASN A 44 -32.94 -7.64 -27.46
N ARG A 45 -32.97 -8.70 -26.65
CA ARG A 45 -32.15 -9.92 -26.88
C ARG A 45 -32.97 -11.20 -27.02
N GLY A 46 -34.29 -11.15 -26.80
CA GLY A 46 -35.16 -12.33 -26.81
C GLY A 46 -34.89 -13.31 -25.67
N GLU A 47 -34.13 -12.90 -24.64
CA GLU A 47 -33.76 -13.72 -23.50
C GLU A 47 -34.69 -13.44 -22.31
N ASN A 48 -35.08 -14.47 -21.58
CA ASN A 48 -35.91 -14.31 -20.38
C ASN A 48 -35.15 -14.83 -19.15
N HIS A 49 -34.88 -13.93 -18.20
CA HIS A 49 -34.27 -14.30 -16.92
C HIS A 49 -35.28 -14.91 -15.93
N GLY A 50 -36.57 -14.95 -16.28
CA GLY A 50 -37.60 -15.65 -15.52
C GLY A 50 -38.09 -14.96 -14.24
N LEU A 51 -37.76 -13.67 -14.06
CA LEU A 51 -38.19 -12.86 -12.91
C LEU A 51 -39.29 -11.89 -13.35
N ASN A 52 -40.22 -11.58 -12.46
CA ASN A 52 -41.11 -10.44 -12.66
C ASN A 52 -40.41 -9.11 -12.29
N GLU A 53 -41.06 -7.98 -12.56
CA GLU A 53 -40.49 -6.63 -12.31
C GLU A 53 -40.15 -6.39 -10.84
N GLU A 54 -41.01 -6.83 -9.92
CA GLU A 54 -40.79 -6.67 -8.48
C GLU A 54 -39.60 -7.52 -8.01
N GLU A 55 -39.57 -8.81 -8.36
CA GLU A 55 -38.47 -9.73 -8.03
C GLU A 55 -37.12 -9.26 -8.60
N TYR A 56 -37.14 -8.72 -9.82
CA TYR A 56 -35.94 -8.17 -10.46
C TYR A 56 -35.41 -6.96 -9.70
N ASN A 57 -36.27 -5.98 -9.43
CA ASN A 57 -35.89 -4.75 -8.74
C ASN A 57 -35.35 -5.05 -7.34
N ASP A 58 -36.00 -5.97 -6.61
CA ASP A 58 -35.57 -6.42 -5.29
C ASP A 58 -34.18 -7.04 -5.33
N GLN A 59 -33.94 -7.92 -6.31
CA GLN A 59 -32.64 -8.56 -6.45
C GLN A 59 -31.55 -7.58 -6.87
N ILE A 60 -31.82 -6.63 -7.77
CA ILE A 60 -30.86 -5.59 -8.15
C ILE A 60 -30.45 -4.77 -6.93
N ILE A 61 -31.41 -4.23 -6.18
CA ILE A 61 -31.12 -3.39 -5.01
C ILE A 61 -30.38 -4.18 -3.93
N ARG A 62 -30.83 -5.42 -3.65
CA ARG A 62 -30.15 -6.31 -2.70
C ARG A 62 -28.71 -6.58 -3.11
N LYS A 63 -28.47 -6.91 -4.38
CA LYS A 63 -27.14 -7.20 -4.91
C LYS A 63 -26.25 -5.95 -4.85
N CYS A 64 -26.79 -4.77 -5.15
CA CYS A 64 -26.09 -3.51 -4.98
C CYS A 64 -25.67 -3.29 -3.51
N CYS A 65 -26.54 -3.58 -2.54
CA CYS A 65 -26.18 -3.52 -1.12
C CYS A 65 -25.07 -4.52 -0.76
N GLU A 66 -25.17 -5.78 -1.19
CA GLU A 66 -24.18 -6.83 -0.95
C GLU A 66 -22.80 -6.44 -1.52
N LEU A 67 -22.77 -5.88 -2.73
CA LEU A 67 -21.57 -5.47 -3.44
C LEU A 67 -21.08 -4.06 -3.07
N LYS A 68 -21.77 -3.37 -2.14
CA LYS A 68 -21.50 -1.98 -1.75
C LYS A 68 -21.49 -1.01 -2.94
N ILE A 69 -22.36 -1.25 -3.91
CA ILE A 69 -22.65 -0.31 -5.00
C ILE A 69 -23.53 0.79 -4.41
N ASN A 70 -23.09 2.04 -4.51
CA ASN A 70 -23.76 3.19 -3.89
C ASN A 70 -24.54 4.02 -4.91
N VAL A 71 -24.21 3.87 -6.19
CA VAL A 71 -24.77 4.67 -7.28
C VAL A 71 -25.09 3.74 -8.43
N ILE A 72 -26.31 3.84 -8.94
CA ILE A 72 -26.72 3.20 -10.18
C ILE A 72 -27.31 4.23 -11.14
N ALA A 73 -27.19 4.02 -12.45
CA ALA A 73 -27.96 4.76 -13.44
C ALA A 73 -28.81 3.77 -14.24
N VAL A 74 -30.11 4.07 -14.32
CA VAL A 74 -31.05 3.28 -15.12
C VAL A 74 -31.08 3.88 -16.52
N THR A 75 -30.60 3.14 -17.52
CA THR A 75 -30.38 3.63 -18.88
C THR A 75 -30.90 2.63 -19.89
N ASP A 76 -32.22 2.53 -20.01
CA ASP A 76 -32.87 1.65 -20.99
C ASP A 76 -32.74 2.23 -22.41
N HIS A 77 -32.76 1.36 -23.42
CA HIS A 77 -32.56 1.76 -24.81
C HIS A 77 -33.80 2.48 -25.34
N ASN A 78 -33.67 3.77 -25.65
CA ASN A 78 -34.72 4.64 -26.19
C ASN A 78 -36.01 4.69 -25.34
N HIS A 79 -35.91 4.40 -24.03
CA HIS A 79 -37.09 4.26 -23.17
C HIS A 79 -36.76 4.64 -21.71
N VAL A 80 -37.77 5.08 -20.95
CA VAL A 80 -37.59 5.61 -19.58
C VAL A 80 -38.69 5.20 -18.59
N GLY A 81 -39.71 4.48 -19.05
CA GLY A 81 -40.92 4.19 -18.26
C GLY A 81 -40.68 3.35 -16.99
N ARG A 82 -39.54 2.66 -16.89
CA ARG A 82 -39.21 1.70 -15.83
C ARG A 82 -38.22 2.22 -14.78
N ILE A 83 -37.88 3.51 -14.84
CA ILE A 83 -36.93 4.13 -13.89
C ILE A 83 -37.55 4.28 -12.49
N ASN A 84 -38.81 4.72 -12.41
CA ASN A 84 -39.46 5.02 -11.12
C ASN A 84 -39.62 3.78 -10.21
N PRO A 85 -40.03 2.58 -10.69
CA PRO A 85 -40.08 1.39 -9.87
C PRO A 85 -38.75 1.04 -9.17
N ILE A 86 -37.61 1.17 -9.87
CA ILE A 86 -36.28 0.95 -9.29
C ILE A 86 -35.94 2.03 -8.26
N ARG A 87 -36.24 3.31 -8.55
CA ARG A 87 -36.05 4.41 -7.60
C ARG A 87 -36.85 4.22 -6.32
N GLU A 88 -38.10 3.79 -6.44
CA GLU A 88 -38.96 3.52 -5.28
C GLU A 88 -38.38 2.40 -4.43
N LYS A 89 -37.89 1.32 -5.04
CA LYS A 89 -37.25 0.21 -4.30
C LYS A 89 -35.94 0.62 -3.62
N ALA A 90 -35.21 1.58 -4.19
CA ALA A 90 -33.97 2.09 -3.62
C ALA A 90 -34.18 3.12 -2.49
N ARG A 91 -35.38 3.67 -2.31
CA ARG A 91 -35.65 4.84 -1.42
C ARG A 91 -35.19 4.64 0.03
N ASP A 92 -35.36 3.44 0.57
CA ASP A 92 -35.01 3.12 1.96
C ASP A 92 -33.58 2.55 2.10
N THR A 93 -32.75 2.73 1.06
CA THR A 93 -31.36 2.26 1.01
C THR A 93 -30.38 3.42 0.80
N ASN A 94 -29.09 3.15 0.96
CA ASN A 94 -28.03 4.13 0.66
C ASN A 94 -27.63 4.15 -0.83
N ILE A 95 -28.52 3.67 -1.73
CA ILE A 95 -28.27 3.60 -3.17
C ILE A 95 -28.91 4.81 -3.85
N THR A 96 -28.09 5.60 -4.52
CA THR A 96 -28.54 6.68 -5.38
C THR A 96 -28.86 6.15 -6.77
N VAL A 97 -30.05 6.47 -7.29
CA VAL A 97 -30.51 6.05 -8.62
C VAL A 97 -30.60 7.26 -9.54
N PHE A 98 -29.69 7.34 -10.50
CA PHE A 98 -29.76 8.34 -11.56
C PHE A 98 -30.74 7.90 -12.65
N PRO A 99 -31.64 8.79 -13.09
CA PRO A 99 -32.41 8.58 -14.31
C PRO A 99 -31.54 8.77 -15.56
N GLY A 100 -31.82 8.00 -16.59
CA GLY A 100 -31.22 8.19 -17.89
C GLY A 100 -31.86 7.33 -18.97
N PHE A 101 -31.23 7.35 -20.14
CA PHE A 101 -31.55 6.47 -21.26
C PHE A 101 -30.29 6.22 -22.09
N GLU A 102 -30.25 5.11 -22.82
CA GLU A 102 -29.27 4.88 -23.88
C GLU A 102 -29.90 5.26 -25.22
N VAL A 103 -29.18 6.04 -26.03
CA VAL A 103 -29.62 6.42 -27.38
C VAL A 103 -28.50 6.20 -28.38
N ALA A 104 -28.83 5.68 -29.56
CA ALA A 104 -27.92 5.64 -30.69
C ALA A 104 -28.02 6.95 -31.48
N SER A 105 -26.88 7.61 -31.75
CA SER A 105 -26.84 8.80 -32.61
C SER A 105 -27.23 8.47 -34.06
N SER A 106 -27.39 9.48 -34.91
CA SER A 106 -27.68 9.28 -36.34
C SER A 106 -26.62 8.41 -37.05
N GLU A 107 -25.37 8.44 -36.58
CA GLU A 107 -24.24 7.62 -37.03
C GLU A 107 -24.21 6.21 -36.41
N GLY A 108 -25.15 5.90 -35.51
CA GLY A 108 -25.27 4.63 -34.80
C GLY A 108 -24.35 4.52 -33.58
N VAL A 109 -23.80 5.62 -33.06
CA VAL A 109 -22.95 5.60 -31.85
C VAL A 109 -23.82 5.68 -30.61
N HIS A 110 -23.66 4.72 -29.70
CA HIS A 110 -24.46 4.65 -28.47
C HIS A 110 -23.93 5.59 -27.38
N LEU A 111 -24.84 6.30 -26.74
CA LEU A 111 -24.57 7.26 -25.67
C LEU A 111 -25.50 6.98 -24.49
N LEU A 112 -24.91 6.82 -23.30
CA LEU A 112 -25.66 6.86 -22.05
C LEU A 112 -25.89 8.33 -21.69
N CYS A 113 -27.14 8.76 -21.62
CA CYS A 113 -27.54 10.10 -21.22
C CYS A 113 -28.09 10.04 -19.80
N ILE A 114 -27.34 10.59 -18.83
CA ILE A 114 -27.63 10.52 -17.40
C ILE A 114 -28.00 11.92 -16.89
N PHE A 115 -29.05 12.02 -16.09
CA PHE A 115 -29.58 13.29 -15.56
C PHE A 115 -29.61 13.28 -14.04
N ASP A 116 -29.81 14.44 -13.42
CA ASP A 116 -29.79 14.55 -11.96
C ASP A 116 -30.90 13.73 -11.30
N ILE A 117 -30.67 13.33 -10.05
CA ILE A 117 -31.49 12.36 -9.31
C ILE A 117 -32.98 12.77 -9.28
N ASN A 118 -33.24 14.07 -9.22
CA ASN A 118 -34.60 14.64 -9.14
C ASN A 118 -35.26 14.84 -10.51
N LYS A 119 -34.61 14.48 -11.62
CA LYS A 119 -35.18 14.65 -12.96
C LYS A 119 -36.38 13.72 -13.14
N GLU A 120 -37.51 14.31 -13.54
CA GLU A 120 -38.75 13.60 -13.79
C GLU A 120 -38.68 12.80 -15.10
N VAL A 121 -39.26 11.60 -15.08
CA VAL A 121 -39.34 10.70 -16.26
C VAL A 121 -40.05 11.37 -17.43
N SER A 122 -41.11 12.14 -17.15
CA SER A 122 -41.88 12.93 -18.14
C SER A 122 -41.01 13.91 -18.94
N MET A 123 -39.95 14.46 -18.33
CA MET A 123 -39.02 15.34 -19.01
C MET A 123 -38.05 14.56 -19.90
N LEU A 124 -37.64 13.36 -19.47
CA LEU A 124 -36.79 12.49 -20.29
C LEU A 124 -37.53 11.98 -21.53
N GLU A 125 -38.83 11.71 -21.43
CA GLU A 125 -39.69 11.40 -22.58
C GLU A 125 -39.70 12.54 -23.61
N ARG A 126 -39.74 13.79 -23.14
CA ARG A 126 -39.63 14.97 -24.02
C ARG A 126 -38.27 15.05 -24.69
N TYR A 127 -37.20 14.79 -23.96
CA TYR A 127 -35.85 14.77 -24.52
C TYR A 127 -35.69 13.67 -25.58
N LEU A 128 -36.22 12.48 -25.36
CA LEU A 128 -36.27 11.43 -26.39
C LEU A 128 -37.03 11.89 -27.64
N GLY A 129 -38.17 12.58 -27.45
CA GLY A 129 -38.91 13.21 -28.56
C GLY A 129 -38.09 14.25 -29.34
N ASP A 130 -37.31 15.08 -28.64
CA ASP A 130 -36.40 16.07 -29.24
C ASP A 130 -35.20 15.43 -29.95
N LEU A 131 -34.88 14.16 -29.65
CA LEU A 131 -33.93 13.33 -30.40
C LEU A 131 -34.59 12.60 -31.58
N GLY A 132 -35.90 12.76 -31.78
CA GLY A 132 -36.64 12.12 -32.86
C GLY A 132 -37.17 10.72 -32.54
N ILE A 133 -37.14 10.30 -31.26
CA ILE A 133 -37.68 9.05 -30.76
C ILE A 133 -39.08 9.30 -30.19
N TYR A 134 -40.12 9.01 -30.97
CA TYR A 134 -41.51 9.32 -30.60
C TYR A 134 -42.31 8.11 -30.09
N THR A 135 -41.72 6.92 -30.12
CA THR A 135 -42.42 5.70 -29.72
C THR A 135 -42.46 5.56 -28.20
N ALA A 136 -43.66 5.34 -27.66
CA ALA A 136 -43.85 5.01 -26.25
C ALA A 136 -43.47 3.56 -25.91
N THR A 137 -43.15 2.75 -26.93
CA THR A 137 -42.64 1.38 -26.77
C THR A 137 -41.13 1.34 -27.03
N PRO A 138 -40.40 0.37 -26.46
CA PRO A 138 -38.99 0.17 -26.76
C PRO A 138 -38.74 0.08 -28.27
N THR A 139 -37.71 0.80 -28.73
CA THR A 139 -37.33 0.87 -30.14
C THR A 139 -35.82 0.83 -30.30
N THR A 140 -35.36 0.31 -31.43
CA THR A 140 -33.95 0.31 -31.82
C THR A 140 -33.66 1.41 -32.87
N GLU A 141 -34.57 2.35 -33.05
CA GLU A 141 -34.37 3.47 -33.98
C GLU A 141 -33.23 4.38 -33.51
N ASN A 142 -32.44 4.85 -34.48
CA ASN A 142 -31.43 5.86 -34.22
C ASN A 142 -32.09 7.22 -34.04
N SER A 143 -31.48 8.05 -33.20
CA SER A 143 -31.75 9.47 -33.11
C SER A 143 -31.58 10.16 -34.46
N LYS A 144 -32.34 11.23 -34.69
CA LYS A 144 -32.15 12.13 -35.83
C LYS A 144 -30.95 13.06 -35.65
N GLU A 145 -30.42 13.14 -34.44
CA GLU A 145 -29.31 14.02 -34.06
C GLU A 145 -27.96 13.32 -34.21
N SER A 146 -26.93 14.08 -34.59
CA SER A 146 -25.55 13.58 -34.69
C SER A 146 -24.97 13.27 -33.31
N PHE A 147 -23.86 12.52 -33.27
CA PHE A 147 -23.14 12.24 -32.02
C PHE A 147 -22.76 13.54 -31.28
N HIS A 148 -22.31 14.54 -32.03
CA HIS A 148 -21.99 15.87 -31.49
C HIS A 148 -23.22 16.56 -30.91
N ASP A 149 -24.34 16.55 -31.63
CA ASP A 149 -25.56 17.25 -31.22
C ASP A 149 -26.19 16.60 -29.99
N VAL A 150 -26.16 15.27 -29.87
CA VAL A 150 -26.60 14.57 -28.65
C VAL A 150 -25.73 14.99 -27.46
N LEU A 151 -24.40 15.01 -27.60
CA LEU A 151 -23.50 15.49 -26.55
C LEU A 151 -23.78 16.95 -26.16
N TYR A 152 -24.04 17.80 -27.16
CA TYR A 152 -24.32 19.21 -26.95
C TYR A 152 -25.64 19.41 -26.20
N LYS A 153 -26.75 18.90 -26.74
CA LYS A 153 -28.09 19.05 -26.12
C LYS A 153 -28.12 18.54 -24.70
N VAL A 154 -27.66 17.31 -24.47
CA VAL A 154 -27.69 16.70 -23.13
C VAL A 154 -26.87 17.52 -22.14
N GLN A 155 -25.67 17.97 -22.49
CA GLN A 155 -24.77 18.61 -21.53
C GLN A 155 -24.89 20.13 -21.44
N LYS A 156 -25.48 20.80 -22.44
CA LYS A 156 -25.57 22.26 -22.52
C LYS A 156 -26.99 22.79 -22.42
N GLU A 157 -27.98 22.02 -22.85
CA GLU A 157 -29.38 22.45 -22.86
C GLU A 157 -30.21 21.76 -21.77
N TRP A 158 -29.85 20.52 -21.41
CA TRP A 158 -30.67 19.68 -20.53
C TRP A 158 -30.02 19.38 -19.16
N ASP A 159 -28.84 19.95 -18.90
CA ASP A 159 -28.07 19.77 -17.66
C ASP A 159 -27.79 18.30 -17.29
N GLY A 160 -27.66 17.44 -18.30
CA GLY A 160 -27.26 16.04 -18.16
C GLY A 160 -25.77 15.81 -18.41
N ILE A 161 -25.37 14.54 -18.41
CA ILE A 161 -24.02 14.10 -18.76
C ILE A 161 -24.07 12.87 -19.65
N CYS A 162 -23.16 12.83 -20.62
CA CYS A 162 -23.06 11.73 -21.57
C CYS A 162 -21.84 10.86 -21.31
N ILE A 163 -22.00 9.56 -21.55
CA ILE A 163 -20.91 8.58 -21.60
C ILE A 163 -21.04 7.85 -22.93
N ALA A 164 -19.99 7.83 -23.75
CA ALA A 164 -19.99 7.00 -24.95
C ALA A 164 -19.93 5.52 -24.56
N ALA A 165 -20.98 4.79 -24.91
CA ALA A 165 -21.16 3.40 -24.49
C ALA A 165 -20.22 2.48 -25.28
N HIS A 166 -19.77 1.43 -24.60
CA HIS A 166 -19.05 0.26 -25.13
C HIS A 166 -18.17 0.53 -26.37
N ILE A 167 -17.23 1.47 -26.26
CA ILE A 167 -16.57 2.13 -27.42
C ILE A 167 -15.89 1.19 -28.44
N THR A 168 -15.57 -0.03 -28.05
CA THR A 168 -14.92 -1.05 -28.91
C THR A 168 -15.86 -2.15 -29.42
N ASN A 169 -17.12 -2.17 -28.98
CA ASN A 169 -18.12 -3.18 -29.33
C ASN A 169 -19.10 -2.61 -30.38
N ASN A 170 -20.13 -3.39 -30.73
CA ASN A 170 -21.19 -2.95 -31.65
C ASN A 170 -21.91 -1.72 -31.08
N GLY A 171 -22.12 -0.69 -31.92
CA GLY A 171 -22.65 0.61 -31.48
C GLY A 171 -21.60 1.51 -30.82
N GLY A 172 -20.37 1.02 -30.59
CA GLY A 172 -19.29 1.80 -29.99
C GLY A 172 -18.63 2.78 -30.97
N LEU A 173 -18.24 3.94 -30.46
CA LEU A 173 -17.63 5.04 -31.24
C LEU A 173 -16.46 4.60 -32.14
N LEU A 174 -15.55 3.77 -31.63
CA LEU A 174 -14.35 3.34 -32.37
C LEU A 174 -14.66 2.27 -33.43
N ARG A 175 -15.84 1.65 -33.39
CA ARG A 175 -16.29 0.71 -34.43
C ARG A 175 -17.13 1.40 -35.50
N MET A 176 -18.08 2.25 -35.07
CA MET A 176 -19.06 2.87 -35.95
C MET A 176 -18.47 3.96 -36.85
N LEU A 177 -17.59 4.80 -36.30
CA LEU A 177 -16.97 5.88 -37.06
C LEU A 177 -15.61 5.43 -37.60
N GLN A 178 -15.18 6.01 -38.72
CA GLN A 178 -13.87 5.76 -39.34
C GLN A 178 -13.24 7.09 -39.79
N GLY A 179 -11.92 7.09 -40.01
CA GLY A 179 -11.19 8.27 -40.54
C GLY A 179 -11.37 9.54 -39.71
N GLU A 180 -11.53 10.68 -40.39
CA GLU A 180 -11.68 11.99 -39.76
C GLU A 180 -12.93 12.09 -38.86
N ALA A 181 -14.04 11.44 -39.23
CA ALA A 181 -15.26 11.46 -38.43
C ALA A 181 -15.03 10.89 -37.02
N ARG A 182 -14.29 9.78 -36.92
CA ARG A 182 -13.92 9.18 -35.63
C ARG A 182 -13.00 10.09 -34.83
N ILE A 183 -12.01 10.68 -35.48
CA ILE A 183 -11.05 11.58 -34.83
C ILE A 183 -11.78 12.79 -34.25
N ASN A 184 -12.68 13.39 -35.02
CA ASN A 184 -13.45 14.56 -34.61
C ASN A 184 -14.40 14.22 -33.45
N ALA A 185 -15.13 13.10 -33.53
CA ALA A 185 -16.00 12.65 -32.44
C ALA A 185 -15.22 12.35 -31.14
N TRP A 186 -14.05 11.71 -31.24
CA TRP A 186 -13.20 11.45 -30.08
C TRP A 186 -12.66 12.74 -29.45
N ARG A 187 -12.29 13.72 -30.29
CA ARG A 187 -11.73 15.01 -29.87
C ARG A 187 -12.77 16.02 -29.42
N ASP A 188 -14.06 15.69 -29.54
CA ASP A 188 -15.13 16.56 -29.11
C ASP A 188 -14.94 17.00 -27.63
N PRO A 189 -14.88 18.31 -27.34
CA PRO A 189 -14.70 18.80 -25.97
C PRO A 189 -15.84 18.39 -25.03
N ASN A 190 -17.02 18.08 -25.57
CA ASN A 190 -18.18 17.60 -24.80
C ASN A 190 -18.12 16.10 -24.52
N LEU A 191 -17.29 15.31 -25.21
CA LEU A 191 -17.07 13.91 -24.84
C LEU A 191 -16.18 13.84 -23.61
N LEU A 192 -16.77 13.64 -22.43
CA LEU A 192 -16.06 13.63 -21.15
C LEU A 192 -15.65 12.22 -20.71
N ALA A 193 -16.47 11.21 -20.98
CA ALA A 193 -16.25 9.84 -20.54
C ALA A 193 -16.58 8.80 -21.60
N VAL A 194 -15.89 7.67 -21.53
CA VAL A 194 -16.06 6.49 -22.40
C VAL A 194 -16.11 5.21 -21.57
N GLN A 195 -16.92 4.26 -22.02
CA GLN A 195 -17.05 2.94 -21.40
C GLN A 195 -16.19 1.91 -22.14
N ILE A 196 -15.40 1.13 -21.40
CA ILE A 196 -14.61 0.01 -21.92
C ILE A 196 -15.04 -1.31 -21.29
N PRO A 197 -14.90 -2.44 -22.01
CA PRO A 197 -15.40 -3.73 -21.54
C PRO A 197 -14.53 -4.37 -20.45
N GLY A 198 -13.32 -3.89 -20.17
CA GLY A 198 -12.39 -4.53 -19.23
C GLY A 198 -11.30 -3.57 -18.80
N THR A 199 -10.06 -4.05 -18.71
CA THR A 199 -8.93 -3.16 -18.44
C THR A 199 -8.51 -2.40 -19.69
N ILE A 200 -7.77 -1.31 -19.52
CA ILE A 200 -7.18 -0.57 -20.65
C ILE A 200 -6.17 -1.47 -21.40
N GLN A 201 -5.53 -2.40 -20.70
CA GLN A 201 -4.54 -3.31 -21.25
C GLN A 201 -5.15 -4.35 -22.19
N ASP A 202 -6.41 -4.75 -21.96
CA ASP A 202 -7.16 -5.72 -22.77
C ASP A 202 -7.63 -5.17 -24.11
N LEU A 203 -7.58 -3.84 -24.29
CA LEU A 203 -7.98 -3.20 -25.54
C LEU A 203 -7.00 -3.54 -26.68
N GLU A 204 -7.55 -3.75 -27.88
CA GLU A 204 -6.76 -3.89 -29.11
C GLU A 204 -5.76 -2.74 -29.24
N PHE A 205 -4.53 -3.04 -29.70
CA PHE A 205 -3.42 -2.09 -29.76
C PHE A 205 -3.78 -0.69 -30.30
N PRO A 206 -4.46 -0.52 -31.45
CA PRO A 206 -4.80 0.82 -31.96
C PRO A 206 -5.76 1.58 -31.03
N HIS A 207 -6.75 0.90 -30.42
CA HIS A 207 -7.70 1.51 -29.50
C HIS A 207 -7.05 1.86 -28.16
N ARG A 208 -6.16 0.99 -27.67
CA ARG A 208 -5.39 1.23 -26.44
C ARG A 208 -4.56 2.50 -26.52
N GLU A 209 -3.87 2.74 -27.64
CA GLU A 209 -3.07 3.95 -27.84
C GLU A 209 -3.91 5.24 -27.91
N ILE A 210 -5.16 5.14 -28.38
CA ILE A 210 -6.14 6.23 -28.37
C ILE A 210 -6.58 6.54 -26.93
N VAL A 211 -7.00 5.51 -26.19
CA VAL A 211 -7.47 5.62 -24.79
C VAL A 211 -6.37 6.12 -23.86
N LEU A 212 -5.13 5.64 -24.03
CA LEU A 212 -3.95 6.13 -23.29
C LEU A 212 -3.48 7.52 -23.72
N ASN A 213 -4.18 8.17 -24.66
CA ASN A 213 -3.86 9.50 -25.17
C ASN A 213 -2.45 9.60 -25.80
N LYS A 214 -1.95 8.48 -26.37
CA LYS A 214 -0.62 8.38 -27.00
C LYS A 214 -0.66 8.55 -28.51
N ASN A 215 -1.77 8.16 -29.14
CA ASN A 215 -1.97 8.37 -30.57
C ASN A 215 -2.07 9.87 -30.89
N LYS A 216 -1.24 10.37 -31.82
CA LYS A 216 -1.13 11.81 -32.15
C LYS A 216 -2.41 12.39 -32.74
N ASP A 217 -3.12 11.62 -33.56
CA ASP A 217 -4.32 12.10 -34.27
C ASP A 217 -5.51 12.26 -33.32
N TYR A 218 -5.56 11.41 -32.28
CA TYR A 218 -6.64 11.38 -31.28
C TYR A 218 -6.28 12.14 -30.00
N ARG A 219 -5.06 12.68 -29.92
CA ARG A 219 -4.55 13.30 -28.69
C ARG A 219 -5.42 14.48 -28.28
N ARG A 220 -5.76 14.53 -27.00
CA ARG A 220 -6.50 15.62 -26.32
C ARG A 220 -5.62 16.26 -25.26
N GLU A 221 -5.89 17.54 -24.98
CA GLU A 221 -5.26 18.26 -23.86
C GLU A 221 -5.70 17.68 -22.52
N ARG A 222 -7.02 17.53 -22.34
CA ARG A 222 -7.62 16.79 -21.23
C ARG A 222 -7.89 15.36 -21.67
N LYS A 223 -7.36 14.38 -20.91
CA LYS A 223 -7.64 12.95 -21.13
C LYS A 223 -9.12 12.68 -20.94
N ILE A 224 -9.66 11.73 -21.71
CA ILE A 224 -11.03 11.24 -21.52
C ILE A 224 -11.08 10.36 -20.29
N ALA A 225 -12.14 10.48 -19.50
CA ALA A 225 -12.44 9.55 -18.42
C ALA A 225 -12.78 8.17 -18.96
N VAL A 226 -12.16 7.14 -18.41
CA VAL A 226 -12.37 5.75 -18.82
C VAL A 226 -13.05 5.02 -17.67
N ILE A 227 -14.19 4.39 -17.93
CA ILE A 227 -14.95 3.66 -16.92
C ILE A 227 -15.35 2.26 -17.39
N ASN A 228 -15.60 1.39 -16.43
CA ASN A 228 -16.36 0.16 -16.60
C ASN A 228 -17.80 0.37 -16.12
N ALA A 229 -18.76 0.04 -16.98
CA ALA A 229 -20.19 0.10 -16.68
C ALA A 229 -20.93 -0.86 -17.60
N SER A 230 -20.62 -2.16 -17.56
CA SER A 230 -21.20 -3.15 -18.50
C SER A 230 -22.73 -3.10 -18.55
N ASP A 231 -23.29 -3.49 -19.68
CA ASP A 231 -24.73 -3.56 -19.95
C ASP A 231 -25.43 -4.61 -19.04
N ILE A 232 -25.93 -4.18 -17.87
CA ILE A 232 -26.53 -5.07 -16.85
C ILE A 232 -27.96 -5.40 -17.25
N GLY A 233 -28.23 -6.66 -17.61
CA GLY A 233 -29.55 -7.15 -17.99
C GLY A 233 -30.19 -8.05 -16.93
N LYS A 234 -29.40 -8.64 -16.04
CA LYS A 234 -29.87 -9.48 -14.92
C LYS A 234 -29.07 -9.21 -13.64
N PRO A 235 -29.62 -9.49 -12.43
CA PRO A 235 -28.94 -9.21 -11.17
C PRO A 235 -27.54 -9.83 -11.01
N SER A 236 -27.30 -11.01 -11.60
CA SER A 236 -25.99 -11.67 -11.56
C SER A 236 -24.90 -10.92 -12.33
N ASP A 237 -25.25 -10.05 -13.28
CA ASP A 237 -24.25 -9.31 -14.07
C ASP A 237 -23.47 -8.30 -13.22
N LEU A 238 -24.06 -7.85 -12.11
CA LEU A 238 -23.42 -6.98 -11.12
C LEU A 238 -22.19 -7.63 -10.44
N ASP A 239 -22.11 -8.96 -10.42
CA ASP A 239 -20.94 -9.67 -9.88
C ASP A 239 -19.67 -9.44 -10.72
N SER A 240 -19.83 -9.07 -11.99
CA SER A 240 -18.69 -8.75 -12.84
C SER A 240 -17.97 -7.50 -12.35
N ILE A 241 -16.64 -7.55 -12.31
CA ILE A 241 -15.78 -6.38 -12.08
C ILE A 241 -15.96 -5.30 -13.15
N GLN A 242 -16.50 -5.65 -14.33
CA GLN A 242 -16.73 -4.74 -15.45
C GLN A 242 -18.07 -3.99 -15.33
N SER A 243 -18.91 -4.36 -14.37
CA SER A 243 -20.23 -3.75 -14.15
C SER A 243 -20.18 -2.38 -13.50
N SER A 244 -19.07 -2.06 -12.82
CA SER A 244 -18.98 -0.88 -11.97
C SER A 244 -17.59 -0.28 -11.95
N THR A 245 -17.52 0.97 -11.52
CA THR A 245 -16.29 1.77 -11.37
C THR A 245 -16.35 2.59 -10.09
N TYR A 246 -15.21 2.84 -9.44
CA TYR A 246 -15.15 3.78 -8.33
C TYR A 246 -15.00 5.21 -8.85
N ILE A 247 -15.93 6.09 -8.46
CA ILE A 247 -15.95 7.50 -8.87
C ILE A 247 -15.98 8.37 -7.61
N LYS A 248 -15.02 9.30 -7.50
CA LYS A 248 -14.84 10.18 -6.34
C LYS A 248 -15.65 11.46 -6.47
N MET A 249 -16.68 11.59 -5.63
CA MET A 249 -17.61 12.71 -5.63
C MET A 249 -17.82 13.23 -4.21
N SER A 250 -18.22 14.49 -4.05
CA SER A 250 -18.67 15.02 -2.75
C SER A 250 -20.09 14.53 -2.43
N VAL A 251 -20.97 14.68 -3.42
CA VAL A 251 -22.34 14.16 -3.41
C VAL A 251 -22.60 13.56 -4.79
N PRO A 252 -23.21 12.36 -4.89
CA PRO A 252 -23.68 11.85 -6.16
C PRO A 252 -24.62 12.86 -6.83
N SER A 253 -24.18 13.44 -7.95
CA SER A 253 -24.94 14.39 -8.77
C SER A 253 -24.36 14.37 -10.19
N VAL A 254 -25.08 14.91 -11.17
CA VAL A 254 -24.53 15.08 -12.53
C VAL A 254 -23.27 15.94 -12.51
N GLU A 255 -23.25 17.01 -11.72
CA GLU A 255 -22.06 17.84 -11.57
C GLU A 255 -20.92 17.08 -10.86
N GLY A 256 -21.24 16.21 -9.90
CA GLY A 256 -20.27 15.30 -9.29
C GLY A 256 -19.60 14.38 -10.32
N LEU A 257 -20.38 13.77 -11.22
CA LEU A 257 -19.87 12.97 -12.34
C LEU A 257 -19.05 13.83 -13.29
N ARG A 258 -19.51 15.04 -13.63
CA ARG A 258 -18.79 15.97 -14.50
C ARG A 258 -17.42 16.32 -13.94
N GLN A 259 -17.33 16.70 -12.67
CA GLN A 259 -16.06 17.00 -12.01
C GLN A 259 -15.14 15.77 -11.96
N ALA A 260 -15.69 14.57 -11.76
CA ALA A 260 -14.93 13.34 -11.84
C ALA A 260 -14.37 13.07 -13.23
N PHE A 261 -15.15 13.33 -14.28
CA PHE A 261 -14.70 13.12 -15.66
C PHE A 261 -13.72 14.19 -16.15
N LEU A 262 -13.74 15.39 -15.56
CA LEU A 262 -12.79 16.45 -15.86
C LEU A 262 -11.39 16.22 -15.24
N ASP A 263 -11.30 15.41 -14.19
CA ASP A 263 -10.06 15.03 -13.50
C ASP A 263 -10.01 13.52 -13.21
N PRO A 264 -9.93 12.68 -14.26
CA PRO A 264 -10.09 11.23 -14.13
C PRO A 264 -8.96 10.59 -13.34
N ASP A 265 -7.72 11.07 -13.49
CA ASP A 265 -6.53 10.48 -12.85
C ASP A 265 -6.63 10.50 -11.30
N SER A 266 -7.35 11.46 -10.71
CA SER A 266 -7.52 11.58 -9.25
C SER A 266 -8.88 11.10 -8.74
N ARG A 267 -9.88 10.94 -9.62
CA ARG A 267 -11.28 10.71 -9.24
C ARG A 267 -11.87 9.41 -9.76
N ILE A 268 -11.25 8.74 -10.71
CA ILE A 268 -11.76 7.49 -11.28
C ILE A 268 -10.78 6.37 -10.99
N ARG A 269 -11.33 5.21 -10.59
CA ARG A 269 -10.55 4.00 -10.37
C ARG A 269 -11.35 2.79 -10.84
N LEU A 270 -10.77 2.02 -11.76
CA LEU A 270 -11.36 0.75 -12.17
C LEU A 270 -11.22 -0.28 -11.06
N LEU A 271 -12.14 -1.26 -11.00
CA LEU A 271 -12.09 -2.31 -9.97
C LEU A 271 -10.88 -3.24 -10.08
N THR A 272 -10.23 -3.26 -11.24
CA THR A 272 -9.01 -4.03 -11.51
C THR A 272 -7.75 -3.36 -11.02
N GLU A 273 -7.82 -2.08 -10.63
CA GLU A 273 -6.66 -1.36 -10.10
C GLU A 273 -6.42 -1.68 -8.63
N ASP A 274 -5.16 -1.55 -8.20
CA ASP A 274 -4.75 -1.84 -6.83
C ASP A 274 -5.48 -0.93 -5.81
N VAL A 275 -5.95 -1.55 -4.74
CA VAL A 275 -6.51 -0.82 -3.60
C VAL A 275 -5.36 -0.15 -2.83
N PRO A 276 -5.41 1.17 -2.58
CA PRO A 276 -4.41 1.84 -1.76
C PRO A 276 -4.32 1.17 -0.38
N PRO A 277 -3.11 1.12 0.22
CA PRO A 277 -2.97 0.60 1.56
C PRO A 277 -3.78 1.46 2.54
N GLU A 278 -4.37 0.80 3.54
CA GLU A 278 -5.06 1.48 4.62
C GLU A 278 -4.06 2.34 5.43
N HIS A 279 -4.49 3.52 5.87
CA HIS A 279 -3.70 4.45 6.68
C HIS A 279 -4.51 4.94 7.87
N THR A 280 -3.84 5.47 8.90
CA THR A 280 -4.53 6.07 10.04
C THR A 280 -5.18 7.40 9.62
N GLU A 281 -6.46 7.54 9.90
CA GLU A 281 -7.27 8.69 9.50
C GLU A 281 -7.59 9.57 10.71
N ILE A 282 -7.37 10.88 10.58
CA ILE A 282 -7.92 11.86 11.50
C ILE A 282 -9.30 12.21 10.98
N ILE A 283 -10.35 11.95 11.77
CA ILE A 283 -11.74 12.08 11.31
C ILE A 283 -12.33 13.41 11.78
N ALA A 284 -12.27 13.67 13.09
CA ALA A 284 -12.96 14.84 13.65
C ALA A 284 -12.14 15.50 14.75
N LEU A 285 -12.22 16.82 14.82
CA LEU A 285 -11.59 17.64 15.85
C LEU A 285 -12.62 18.61 16.41
N HIS A 286 -12.68 18.72 17.72
CA HIS A 286 -13.62 19.58 18.43
C HIS A 286 -12.95 20.32 19.59
N TRP A 287 -13.38 21.55 19.85
CA TRP A 287 -12.94 22.36 21.00
C TRP A 287 -14.13 22.71 21.88
N GLU A 288 -13.94 22.54 23.19
CA GLU A 288 -14.93 22.86 24.23
C GLU A 288 -14.26 23.80 25.26
N GLY A 289 -14.86 24.96 25.47
CA GLY A 289 -14.30 26.06 26.24
C GLY A 289 -13.32 26.97 25.49
N GLY A 290 -12.95 28.09 26.12
CA GLY A 290 -11.97 29.03 25.59
C GLY A 290 -12.46 29.82 24.37
N PHE A 291 -11.52 30.22 23.50
CA PHE A 291 -11.82 31.06 22.33
C PHE A 291 -12.50 30.29 21.18
N LEU A 292 -12.23 28.99 21.06
CA LEU A 292 -12.75 28.12 20.00
C LEU A 292 -13.96 27.30 20.46
N ASP A 293 -14.67 27.76 21.49
CA ASP A 293 -15.79 27.00 22.07
C ASP A 293 -16.80 26.58 20.99
N LYS A 294 -17.17 25.29 21.03
CA LYS A 294 -18.11 24.62 20.12
C LYS A 294 -17.69 24.60 18.64
N GLN A 295 -16.45 24.94 18.32
CA GLN A 295 -15.94 24.77 16.97
C GLN A 295 -15.60 23.31 16.69
N SER A 296 -15.83 22.88 15.45
CA SER A 296 -15.63 21.51 15.01
C SER A 296 -15.12 21.46 13.58
N ILE A 297 -14.37 20.40 13.26
CA ILE A 297 -13.92 20.10 11.89
C ILE A 297 -14.15 18.61 11.62
N HIS A 298 -14.75 18.32 10.46
CA HIS A 298 -14.77 16.98 9.87
C HIS A 298 -13.72 16.94 8.76
N PHE A 299 -12.72 16.09 8.92
CA PHE A 299 -11.65 15.92 7.95
C PHE A 299 -12.02 14.87 6.91
N ASN A 300 -11.52 15.05 5.69
CA ASN A 300 -11.53 14.00 4.68
C ASN A 300 -10.46 12.94 5.03
N SER A 301 -10.72 11.67 4.71
CA SER A 301 -9.72 10.60 4.87
C SER A 301 -8.48 10.76 3.97
N ASN A 302 -8.54 11.62 2.94
CA ASN A 302 -7.41 11.89 2.05
C ASN A 302 -6.73 13.23 2.38
N LEU A 303 -6.42 14.03 1.36
CA LEU A 303 -5.78 15.34 1.50
C LEU A 303 -6.76 16.39 2.01
N ASN A 304 -6.41 17.03 3.12
CA ASN A 304 -7.08 18.21 3.65
C ASN A 304 -6.22 19.45 3.40
N VAL A 305 -6.79 20.49 2.79
CA VAL A 305 -6.09 21.76 2.51
C VAL A 305 -6.83 22.90 3.21
N LEU A 306 -6.20 23.49 4.23
CA LEU A 306 -6.76 24.62 4.97
C LEU A 306 -6.37 25.95 4.31
N ILE A 307 -7.33 26.65 3.70
CA ILE A 307 -7.10 27.91 2.97
C ILE A 307 -7.78 29.08 3.69
N GLY A 308 -7.11 30.23 3.78
CA GLY A 308 -7.70 31.44 4.35
C GLY A 308 -6.67 32.53 4.64
N GLY A 309 -7.13 33.74 4.97
CA GLY A 309 -6.28 34.88 5.32
C GLY A 309 -5.46 34.71 6.61
N ARG A 310 -4.61 35.67 6.95
CA ARG A 310 -3.89 35.66 8.24
C ARG A 310 -4.90 35.77 9.39
N GLY A 311 -4.66 35.04 10.48
CA GLY A 311 -5.53 35.06 11.66
C GLY A 311 -6.77 34.16 11.62
N THR A 312 -7.04 33.45 10.51
CA THR A 312 -8.24 32.58 10.38
C THR A 312 -8.14 31.24 11.14
N GLY A 313 -7.17 31.07 12.05
CA GLY A 313 -7.04 29.85 12.87
C GLY A 313 -6.36 28.63 12.23
N LYS A 314 -5.85 28.71 10.99
CA LYS A 314 -5.16 27.58 10.32
C LYS A 314 -4.04 26.95 11.15
N SER A 315 -3.11 27.76 11.65
CA SER A 315 -2.02 27.28 12.50
C SER A 315 -2.55 26.75 13.83
N THR A 316 -3.61 27.33 14.36
CA THR A 316 -4.25 26.86 15.60
C THR A 316 -4.80 25.45 15.43
N ILE A 317 -5.37 25.09 14.28
CA ILE A 317 -5.83 23.73 13.98
C ILE A 317 -4.65 22.75 14.02
N ILE A 318 -3.58 23.05 13.28
CA ILE A 318 -2.38 22.20 13.22
C ILE A 318 -1.75 22.03 14.61
N GLU A 319 -1.58 23.11 15.36
CA GLU A 319 -0.99 23.05 16.69
C GLU A 319 -1.93 22.42 17.73
N SER A 320 -3.25 22.44 17.52
CA SER A 320 -4.20 21.69 18.35
C SER A 320 -4.06 20.19 18.14
N ILE A 321 -3.91 19.74 16.88
CA ILE A 321 -3.62 18.34 16.54
C ILE A 321 -2.28 17.93 17.16
N ARG A 322 -1.26 18.79 17.06
CA ARG A 322 0.03 18.54 17.71
C ARG A 322 -0.10 18.38 19.21
N TYR A 323 -0.83 19.30 19.85
CA TYR A 323 -1.01 19.28 21.29
C TYR A 323 -1.78 18.04 21.76
N ILE A 324 -2.90 17.69 21.13
CA ILE A 324 -3.70 16.54 21.59
C ILE A 324 -2.98 15.20 21.39
N LEU A 325 -2.09 15.12 20.39
CA LEU A 325 -1.29 13.93 20.11
C LEU A 325 0.02 13.85 20.90
N ASP A 326 0.23 14.78 21.84
CA ASP A 326 1.42 14.84 22.68
C ASP A 326 2.74 14.89 21.90
N LEU A 327 2.72 15.65 20.81
CA LEU A 327 3.89 15.88 19.97
C LEU A 327 4.56 17.22 20.31
N GLU A 328 5.89 17.24 20.33
CA GLU A 328 6.64 18.49 20.54
C GLU A 328 7.00 19.16 19.19
N PRO A 329 6.97 20.50 19.11
CA PRO A 329 7.54 21.22 17.99
C PRO A 329 9.06 21.07 17.92
N ILE A 330 9.59 20.94 16.72
CA ILE A 330 11.01 20.79 16.46
C ILE A 330 11.64 22.14 16.16
N GLY A 331 12.38 22.67 17.14
CA GLY A 331 13.06 23.94 16.99
C GLY A 331 12.57 25.01 17.95
N GLU A 332 13.41 26.00 18.22
CA GLU A 332 13.15 26.97 19.30
C GLU A 332 12.09 28.00 18.89
N GLU A 333 12.08 28.42 17.63
CA GLU A 333 11.06 29.34 17.12
C GLU A 333 9.68 28.67 17.05
N ALA A 334 9.64 27.43 16.56
CA ALA A 334 8.42 26.62 16.53
C ALA A 334 7.84 26.40 17.94
N LYS A 335 8.68 26.07 18.93
CA LYS A 335 8.27 25.96 20.34
C LYS A 335 7.69 27.26 20.89
N LYS A 336 8.32 28.40 20.60
CA LYS A 336 7.83 29.72 21.04
C LYS A 336 6.46 30.01 20.44
N ASN A 337 6.28 29.81 19.13
CA ASN A 337 5.02 30.02 18.43
C ASN A 337 3.92 29.09 18.96
N PHE A 338 4.21 27.80 19.11
CA PHE A 338 3.31 26.82 19.71
C PHE A 338 2.87 27.23 21.11
N SER A 339 3.82 27.61 21.98
CA SER A 339 3.53 28.03 23.34
C SER A 339 2.66 29.30 23.38
N GLY A 340 2.86 30.21 22.42
CA GLY A 340 2.03 31.41 22.24
C GLY A 340 0.59 31.06 21.89
N ILE A 341 0.39 30.18 20.91
CA ILE A 341 -0.95 29.70 20.51
C ILE A 341 -1.66 29.02 21.67
N MET A 342 -0.97 28.12 22.39
CA MET A 342 -1.55 27.40 23.52
C MET A 342 -1.97 28.35 24.65
N LYS A 343 -1.13 29.32 25.01
CA LYS A 343 -1.41 30.26 26.10
C LYS A 343 -2.46 31.32 25.73
N GLN A 344 -2.41 31.84 24.51
CA GLN A 344 -3.23 33.01 24.11
C GLN A 344 -4.55 32.61 23.46
N VAL A 345 -4.56 31.53 22.67
CA VAL A 345 -5.74 31.11 21.88
C VAL A 345 -6.46 29.95 22.54
N ILE A 346 -5.77 28.84 22.78
CA ILE A 346 -6.38 27.66 23.42
C ILE A 346 -6.78 28.01 24.85
N LYS A 347 -5.86 28.59 25.65
CA LYS A 347 -6.06 28.97 27.06
C LYS A 347 -6.32 27.79 28.00
N SER A 348 -6.04 28.02 29.29
CA SER A 348 -6.23 27.01 30.35
C SER A 348 -7.69 26.61 30.48
N GLY A 349 -7.96 25.31 30.64
CA GLY A 349 -9.30 24.76 30.79
C GLY A 349 -10.00 24.37 29.49
N THR A 350 -9.47 24.75 28.33
CA THR A 350 -10.02 24.34 27.04
C THR A 350 -9.74 22.87 26.80
N LYS A 351 -10.80 22.12 26.48
CA LYS A 351 -10.76 20.72 26.13
C LYS A 351 -10.73 20.58 24.62
N ILE A 352 -9.81 19.77 24.13
CA ILE A 352 -9.73 19.36 22.73
C ILE A 352 -10.09 17.88 22.67
N SER A 353 -10.94 17.50 21.72
CA SER A 353 -11.32 16.11 21.44
C SER A 353 -11.01 15.77 19.99
N LEU A 354 -10.37 14.63 19.75
CA LEU A 354 -9.96 14.15 18.44
C LEU A 354 -10.45 12.72 18.24
N LEU A 355 -11.12 12.46 17.12
CA LEU A 355 -11.51 11.13 16.67
C LEU A 355 -10.54 10.63 15.62
N ILE A 356 -9.98 9.44 15.84
CA ILE A 356 -9.01 8.80 14.96
C ILE A 356 -9.51 7.41 14.59
N HIS A 357 -9.32 7.02 13.34
CA HIS A 357 -9.51 5.65 12.88
C HIS A 357 -8.17 5.05 12.54
N SER A 358 -7.77 4.02 13.29
CA SER A 358 -6.54 3.28 13.02
C SER A 358 -6.88 1.90 12.49
N HIS A 359 -6.19 1.52 11.42
CA HIS A 359 -6.34 0.22 10.76
C HIS A 359 -5.38 -0.83 11.28
N TYR A 360 -4.36 -0.42 12.04
CA TYR A 360 -3.32 -1.31 12.56
C TYR A 360 -3.28 -1.30 14.10
N PRO A 361 -3.21 -2.47 14.76
CA PRO A 361 -3.18 -3.85 14.21
C PRO A 361 -4.55 -4.35 13.75
N SER A 362 -5.63 -3.65 14.10
CA SER A 362 -7.00 -3.95 13.71
C SER A 362 -7.77 -2.64 13.54
N SER A 363 -8.69 -2.59 12.58
CA SER A 363 -9.58 -1.45 12.35
C SER A 363 -10.38 -1.07 13.59
N LYS A 364 -10.02 0.05 14.24
CA LYS A 364 -10.64 0.56 15.47
C LYS A 364 -10.66 2.09 15.51
N TYR A 365 -11.70 2.63 16.13
CA TYR A 365 -11.83 4.06 16.42
C TYR A 365 -11.35 4.37 17.82
N TYR A 366 -10.63 5.48 17.95
CA TYR A 366 -10.10 5.98 19.21
C TYR A 366 -10.50 7.44 19.38
N ILE A 367 -10.88 7.79 20.61
CA ILE A 367 -11.12 9.16 21.02
C ILE A 367 -9.95 9.57 21.90
N ILE A 368 -9.27 10.63 21.49
CA ILE A 368 -8.23 11.27 22.31
C ILE A 368 -8.82 12.57 22.83
N GLU A 369 -8.74 12.81 24.13
CA GLU A 369 -9.18 14.06 24.75
C GLU A 369 -8.05 14.65 25.58
N ARG A 370 -7.82 15.97 25.47
CA ARG A 370 -6.81 16.66 26.25
C ARG A 370 -7.32 18.04 26.67
N ILE A 371 -7.25 18.32 27.98
CA ILE A 371 -7.59 19.63 28.56
C ILE A 371 -6.28 20.37 28.78
N TYR A 372 -6.11 21.60 28.27
CA TYR A 372 -4.87 22.35 28.51
C TYR A 372 -4.73 22.83 29.96
N PRO A 373 -3.60 22.58 30.68
CA PRO A 373 -2.32 21.98 30.25
C PRO A 373 -2.10 20.51 30.70
N ASN A 374 -3.15 19.75 30.93
CA ASN A 374 -3.12 18.37 31.44
C ASN A 374 -2.61 17.35 30.39
N PRO A 375 -2.21 16.13 30.81
CA PRO A 375 -1.89 15.03 29.88
C PRO A 375 -3.10 14.56 29.06
N PRO A 376 -2.90 13.96 27.88
CA PRO A 376 -3.97 13.40 27.06
C PRO A 376 -4.54 12.12 27.68
N ALA A 377 -5.82 11.85 27.42
CA ALA A 377 -6.48 10.60 27.72
C ALA A 377 -6.96 9.94 26.43
N VAL A 378 -6.68 8.64 26.29
CA VAL A 378 -7.11 7.82 25.15
C VAL A 378 -8.28 6.94 25.57
N LYS A 379 -9.31 6.89 24.74
CA LYS A 379 -10.54 6.12 24.95
C LYS A 379 -10.92 5.34 23.70
N ASP A 380 -11.65 4.24 23.89
CA ASP A 380 -12.35 3.58 22.79
C ASP A 380 -13.67 4.31 22.41
N ILE A 381 -14.40 3.78 21.44
CA ILE A 381 -15.68 4.34 20.99
C ILE A 381 -16.79 4.28 22.07
N GLU A 382 -16.68 3.38 23.04
CA GLU A 382 -17.59 3.22 24.18
C GLU A 382 -17.20 4.14 25.35
N ARG A 383 -16.16 4.96 25.18
CA ARG A 383 -15.59 5.89 26.17
C ARG A 383 -14.86 5.21 27.33
N ASN A 384 -14.50 3.94 27.21
CA ASN A 384 -13.64 3.27 28.18
C ASN A 384 -12.22 3.81 28.06
N PHE A 385 -11.57 4.08 29.19
CA PHE A 385 -10.18 4.53 29.21
C PHE A 385 -9.24 3.40 28.80
N LEU A 386 -8.34 3.71 27.87
CA LEU A 386 -7.29 2.80 27.43
C LEU A 386 -5.95 3.26 28.01
N ASN A 387 -5.15 2.31 28.48
CA ASN A 387 -3.78 2.57 28.92
C ASN A 387 -2.82 2.64 27.71
N LEU A 388 -3.08 3.59 26.82
CA LEU A 388 -2.33 3.82 25.58
C LEU A 388 -1.95 5.31 25.50
N LEU A 389 -0.82 5.60 24.87
CA LEU A 389 -0.45 6.96 24.51
C LEU A 389 -0.93 7.29 23.08
N PRO A 390 -1.18 8.58 22.76
CA PRO A 390 -1.52 8.97 21.38
C PRO A 390 -0.51 8.47 20.33
N GLY A 391 0.78 8.46 20.67
CA GLY A 391 1.85 7.95 19.79
C GLY A 391 1.76 6.45 19.50
N ASP A 392 1.11 5.66 20.35
CA ASP A 392 0.89 4.22 20.10
C ASP A 392 -0.13 3.97 18.99
N ILE A 393 -1.09 4.91 18.83
CA ILE A 393 -2.12 4.90 17.78
C ILE A 393 -1.55 5.48 16.48
N CYS A 394 -0.83 6.59 16.57
CA CYS A 394 -0.33 7.36 15.42
C CYS A 394 1.19 7.25 15.25
N LYS A 395 1.72 6.03 15.06
CA LYS A 395 3.17 5.74 15.09
C LYS A 395 4.04 6.51 14.11
N ASN A 396 3.48 7.02 13.01
CA ASN A 396 4.21 7.72 11.94
C ASN A 396 3.64 9.11 11.61
N LEU A 397 2.93 9.74 12.54
CA LEU A 397 2.43 11.10 12.29
C LEU A 397 3.56 12.11 12.46
N GLU A 398 3.81 12.89 11.41
CA GLU A 398 4.74 14.01 11.43
C GLU A 398 3.96 15.32 11.27
N ILE A 399 4.22 16.29 12.13
CA ILE A 399 3.60 17.61 12.07
C ILE A 399 4.71 18.65 11.90
N TYR A 400 4.56 19.47 10.85
CA TYR A 400 5.44 20.60 10.56
C TYR A 400 4.64 21.90 10.63
N GLY A 401 4.97 22.73 11.60
CA GLY A 401 4.46 24.07 11.78
C GLY A 401 5.20 25.08 10.92
N GLN A 402 4.90 26.36 11.14
CA GLN A 402 5.43 27.45 10.35
C GLN A 402 6.96 27.57 10.50
N HIS A 403 7.68 27.61 9.37
CA HIS A 403 9.16 27.66 9.28
C HIS A 403 9.93 26.47 9.89
N GLU A 404 9.24 25.44 10.39
CA GLU A 404 9.87 24.30 11.08
C GLU A 404 10.79 23.50 10.15
N ILE A 405 10.36 23.26 8.90
CA ILE A 405 11.19 22.59 7.89
C ILE A 405 12.46 23.39 7.58
N GLY A 406 12.35 24.73 7.53
CA GLY A 406 13.51 25.60 7.33
C GLY A 406 14.53 25.46 8.46
N GLU A 407 14.07 25.37 9.70
CA GLU A 407 14.94 25.18 10.87
C GLU A 407 15.59 23.79 10.88
N LEU A 408 14.85 22.75 10.47
CA LEU A 408 15.34 21.37 10.37
C LEU A 408 16.56 21.24 9.46
N THR A 409 16.65 22.02 8.38
CA THR A 409 17.80 21.99 7.47
C THR A 409 19.10 22.45 8.13
N ARG A 410 19.04 23.20 9.24
CA ARG A 410 20.21 23.64 10.01
C ARG A 410 20.85 22.49 10.82
N TYR A 411 20.16 21.35 10.94
CA TYR A 411 20.59 20.21 11.74
C TYR A 411 20.72 18.93 10.89
N PRO A 412 21.94 18.56 10.45
CA PRO A 412 22.16 17.43 9.54
C PRO A 412 21.58 16.10 10.03
N ALA A 413 21.63 15.83 11.34
CA ALA A 413 21.07 14.61 11.93
C ALA A 413 19.53 14.54 11.79
N ARG A 414 18.84 15.67 11.92
CA ARG A 414 17.38 15.75 11.79
C ARG A 414 16.95 15.66 10.33
N LEU A 415 17.71 16.29 9.42
CA LEU A 415 17.53 16.14 7.97
C LEU A 415 17.68 14.69 7.52
N SER A 416 18.68 13.98 8.04
CA SER A 416 18.88 12.55 7.75
C SER A 416 17.68 11.70 8.19
N ARG A 417 17.10 11.98 9.36
CA ARG A 417 15.88 11.31 9.84
C ARG A 417 14.68 11.57 8.93
N LEU A 418 14.51 12.80 8.45
CA LEU A 418 13.46 13.15 7.49
C LEU A 418 13.65 12.42 6.15
N LEU A 419 14.89 12.32 5.65
CA LEU A 419 15.17 11.63 4.39
C LEU A 419 14.99 10.11 4.47
N LYS A 420 15.24 9.50 5.63
CA LYS A 420 15.03 8.05 5.83
C LYS A 420 13.61 7.60 5.45
N ARG A 421 12.59 8.46 5.57
CA ARG A 421 11.19 8.11 5.23
C ARG A 421 10.96 7.82 3.75
N PHE A 422 11.78 8.40 2.86
CA PHE A 422 11.68 8.18 1.42
C PHE A 422 12.51 6.98 0.96
N VAL A 423 13.34 6.44 1.85
CA VAL A 423 14.15 5.26 1.59
C VAL A 423 13.38 4.06 2.11
N LYS A 424 12.97 3.16 1.23
CA LYS A 424 12.40 1.87 1.66
C LYS A 424 13.43 1.19 2.58
N GLU A 425 13.06 0.98 3.85
CA GLU A 425 13.89 0.19 4.76
C GLU A 425 13.88 -1.25 4.27
N ASP A 426 14.98 -1.69 3.63
CA ASP A 426 15.21 -3.12 3.39
C ASP A 426 15.60 -3.73 4.76
N PRO A 427 14.75 -4.57 5.38
CA PRO A 427 15.02 -5.14 6.69
C PRO A 427 16.29 -5.99 6.70
N HIS A 428 16.72 -6.49 5.54
CA HIS A 428 17.96 -7.24 5.39
C HIS A 428 19.18 -6.37 5.11
N LEU A 429 19.05 -5.04 5.00
CA LEU A 429 20.16 -4.15 4.65
C LEU A 429 21.23 -4.12 5.76
N ILE A 430 20.80 -4.21 7.02
CA ILE A 430 21.70 -4.33 8.18
C ILE A 430 22.46 -5.66 8.13
N GLU A 431 21.77 -6.74 7.78
CA GLU A 431 22.34 -8.09 7.69
C GLU A 431 23.32 -8.21 6.52
N LYS A 432 22.93 -7.74 5.32
CA LYS A 432 23.80 -7.60 4.14
C LYS A 432 25.03 -6.76 4.46
N LYS A 433 24.89 -5.64 5.17
CA LYS A 433 26.03 -4.80 5.58
C LYS A 433 26.99 -5.58 6.49
N ARG A 434 26.47 -6.32 7.48
CA ARG A 434 27.29 -7.19 8.33
C ARG A 434 28.00 -8.27 7.54
N GLU A 435 27.32 -8.90 6.59
CA GLU A 435 27.90 -9.95 5.74
C GLU A 435 29.03 -9.41 4.85
N ILE A 436 28.82 -8.24 4.22
CA ILE A 436 29.84 -7.57 3.40
C ILE A 436 31.06 -7.20 4.25
N LEU A 437 30.86 -6.66 5.46
CA LEU A 437 31.98 -6.34 6.37
C LEU A 437 32.78 -7.59 6.76
N LYS A 438 32.11 -8.71 7.04
CA LYS A 438 32.79 -10.00 7.28
C LYS A 438 33.60 -10.47 6.07
N LYS A 439 33.03 -10.38 4.86
CA LYS A 439 33.74 -10.74 3.61
C LYS A 439 34.97 -9.86 3.39
N LEU A 440 34.87 -8.55 3.65
CA LEU A 440 36.00 -7.62 3.57
C LEU A 440 37.09 -7.96 4.59
N GLU A 441 36.71 -8.32 5.82
CA GLU A 441 37.68 -8.73 6.85
C GLU A 441 38.42 -10.01 6.46
N ILE A 442 37.70 -11.02 5.96
CA ILE A 442 38.29 -12.27 5.47
C ILE A 442 39.25 -11.99 4.30
N ASN A 443 38.84 -11.17 3.34
CA ASN A 443 39.69 -10.80 2.21
C ASN A 443 40.94 -10.05 2.67
N ARG A 444 40.82 -9.14 3.63
CA ARG A 444 41.97 -8.42 4.20
C ARG A 444 42.97 -9.40 4.84
N ARG A 445 42.49 -10.38 5.62
CA ARG A 445 43.37 -11.40 6.23
C ARG A 445 44.09 -12.22 5.17
N LYS A 446 43.38 -12.69 4.14
CA LYS A 446 43.98 -13.43 3.02
C LYS A 446 45.05 -12.63 2.29
N ILE A 447 44.83 -11.33 2.05
CA ILE A 447 45.82 -10.46 1.42
C ILE A 447 47.09 -10.38 2.28
N ILE A 448 46.94 -10.17 3.59
CA ILE A 448 48.08 -10.10 4.53
C ILE A 448 48.83 -11.44 4.56
N GLU A 449 48.13 -12.57 4.64
CA GLU A 449 48.74 -13.90 4.62
C GLU A 449 49.52 -14.16 3.33
N LEU A 450 48.96 -13.82 2.18
CA LEU A 450 49.63 -13.96 0.89
C LEU A 450 50.85 -13.03 0.78
N GLN A 451 50.76 -11.80 1.30
CA GLN A 451 51.89 -10.87 1.32
C GLN A 451 53.04 -11.41 2.18
N ASN A 452 52.74 -11.90 3.39
CA ASN A 452 53.74 -12.53 4.25
C ASN A 452 54.33 -13.79 3.60
N GLY A 453 53.50 -14.59 2.92
CA GLY A 453 53.97 -15.77 2.19
C GLY A 453 54.92 -15.42 1.03
N ILE A 454 54.67 -14.33 0.31
CA ILE A 454 55.58 -13.81 -0.72
C ILE A 454 56.91 -13.39 -0.10
N GLU A 455 56.88 -12.69 1.04
CA GLU A 455 58.08 -12.26 1.75
C GLU A 455 58.90 -13.47 2.26
N ASP A 456 58.24 -14.47 2.84
CA ASP A 456 58.88 -15.71 3.29
C ASP A 456 59.53 -16.50 2.13
N ILE A 457 58.84 -16.60 0.99
CA ILE A 457 59.39 -17.26 -0.20
C ILE A 457 60.59 -16.47 -0.74
N SER A 458 60.51 -15.14 -0.78
CA SER A 458 61.63 -14.28 -1.17
C SER A 458 62.85 -14.52 -0.28
N ASN A 459 62.65 -14.49 1.05
CA ASN A 459 63.70 -14.74 2.04
C ASN A 459 64.32 -16.15 1.91
N ARG A 460 63.52 -17.17 1.60
CA ARG A 460 64.02 -18.53 1.36
C ARG A 460 64.81 -18.63 0.05
N SER A 461 64.33 -17.95 -1.00
CA SER A 461 65.02 -17.90 -2.29
C SER A 461 66.39 -17.21 -2.17
N GLU A 462 66.52 -16.17 -1.34
CA GLU A 462 67.79 -15.51 -1.05
C GLU A 462 68.77 -16.41 -0.29
N ARG A 463 68.28 -17.33 0.54
CA ARG A 463 69.12 -18.27 1.32
C ARG A 463 69.54 -19.52 0.55
N LEU A 464 68.88 -19.83 -0.57
CA LEU A 464 69.15 -21.03 -1.37
C LEU A 464 70.62 -21.12 -1.83
N PRO A 465 71.24 -20.06 -2.39
CA PRO A 465 72.62 -20.14 -2.88
C PRO A 465 73.63 -20.46 -1.77
N ALA A 466 73.45 -19.88 -0.58
CA ALA A 466 74.32 -20.13 0.56
C ALA A 466 74.20 -21.57 1.08
N LEU A 467 72.97 -22.12 1.10
CA LEU A 467 72.73 -23.51 1.49
C LEU A 467 73.30 -24.51 0.47
N GLU A 468 73.19 -24.22 -0.83
CA GLU A 468 73.81 -25.02 -1.89
C GLU A 468 75.34 -25.03 -1.78
N GLU A 469 75.96 -23.89 -1.50
CA GLU A 469 77.40 -23.80 -1.26
C GLU A 469 77.81 -24.56 0.01
N THR A 470 77.02 -24.47 1.08
CA THR A 470 77.26 -25.20 2.33
C THR A 470 77.14 -26.71 2.14
N HIS A 471 76.12 -27.17 1.40
CA HIS A 471 75.96 -28.57 1.05
C HIS A 471 77.14 -29.09 0.22
N LYS A 472 77.63 -28.30 -0.74
CA LYS A 472 78.81 -28.64 -1.52
C LYS A 472 80.05 -28.79 -0.63
N ARG A 473 80.27 -27.86 0.31
CA ARG A 473 81.38 -27.95 1.29
C ARG A 473 81.29 -29.19 2.17
N PHE A 474 80.09 -29.55 2.65
CA PHE A 474 79.92 -30.76 3.46
C PHE A 474 80.13 -32.05 2.67
N LYS A 475 79.76 -32.05 1.38
CA LYS A 475 80.00 -33.18 0.48
C LYS A 475 81.50 -33.34 0.18
N ASP A 476 82.20 -32.23 -0.08
CA ASP A 476 83.65 -32.23 -0.28
C ASP A 476 84.42 -32.62 0.99
N ALA A 477 83.86 -32.37 2.18
CA ALA A 477 84.44 -32.73 3.47
C ALA A 477 84.21 -34.22 3.89
N GLY A 478 83.60 -35.05 3.05
CA GLY A 478 83.47 -36.50 3.29
C GLY A 478 82.54 -36.88 4.44
N LEU A 479 81.59 -36.01 4.80
CA LEU A 479 80.71 -36.19 5.97
C LEU A 479 79.81 -37.45 5.86
N GLU A 480 79.47 -37.87 4.63
CA GLU A 480 78.66 -39.08 4.39
C GLU A 480 79.36 -40.37 4.84
N GLU A 481 80.69 -40.44 4.78
CA GLU A 481 81.44 -41.61 5.25
C GLU A 481 81.53 -41.62 6.78
N ARG A 482 81.79 -40.47 7.40
CA ARG A 482 81.87 -40.37 8.88
C ARG A 482 80.55 -40.65 9.58
N LEU A 483 79.41 -40.32 8.96
CA LEU A 483 78.09 -40.65 9.50
C LEU A 483 77.78 -42.15 9.42
N LYS A 484 78.32 -42.87 8.43
CA LYS A 484 78.22 -44.34 8.38
C LYS A 484 79.04 -44.99 9.49
N ASP A 485 80.26 -44.52 9.75
CA ASP A 485 81.10 -45.05 10.82
C ASP A 485 80.45 -44.89 12.20
N GLN A 486 79.85 -43.73 12.46
CA GLN A 486 79.11 -43.49 13.70
C GLN A 486 77.92 -44.44 13.85
N SER A 487 77.24 -44.80 12.76
CA SER A 487 76.14 -45.77 12.80
C SER A 487 76.59 -47.21 13.12
N TYR A 488 77.82 -47.59 12.76
CA TYR A 488 78.39 -48.90 13.11
C TYR A 488 78.76 -48.96 14.60
N ILE A 489 79.33 -47.89 15.16
CA ILE A 489 79.69 -47.81 16.58
C ILE A 489 78.45 -47.97 17.48
N VAL A 490 77.32 -47.34 17.14
CA VAL A 490 76.06 -47.49 17.91
C VAL A 490 75.54 -48.93 17.89
N LYS A 491 75.75 -49.68 16.80
CA LYS A 491 75.34 -51.09 16.71
C LYS A 491 76.23 -52.02 17.55
N GLU A 492 77.55 -51.78 17.59
CA GLU A 492 78.45 -52.57 18.44
C GLU A 492 78.12 -52.39 19.93
N ASP A 493 77.84 -51.16 20.37
CA ASP A 493 77.50 -50.88 21.77
C ASP A 493 76.23 -51.62 22.23
N GLN A 494 75.22 -51.75 21.34
CA GLN A 494 74.01 -52.55 21.62
C GLN A 494 74.30 -54.05 21.78
N ILE A 495 75.22 -54.62 20.99
CA ILE A 495 75.54 -56.05 21.06
C ILE A 495 76.26 -56.39 22.36
N ILE A 496 77.21 -55.55 22.79
CA ILE A 496 77.96 -55.73 24.04
C ILE A 496 77.01 -55.73 25.24
N LYS A 497 76.01 -54.83 25.24
CA LYS A 497 75.02 -54.73 26.31
C LYS A 497 74.20 -56.01 26.48
N ILE A 498 73.75 -56.61 25.38
CA ILE A 498 72.98 -57.87 25.38
C ILE A 498 73.81 -59.05 25.89
N ALA A 499 75.12 -59.06 25.61
CA ALA A 499 76.02 -60.13 26.07
C ALA A 499 76.17 -60.13 27.60
N PHE A 500 76.28 -58.95 28.23
CA PHE A 500 76.35 -58.82 29.69
C PHE A 500 75.04 -59.25 30.37
N GLU A 501 73.88 -58.88 29.84
CA GLU A 501 72.58 -59.29 30.40
C GLU A 501 72.39 -60.81 30.44
N ARG A 502 72.91 -61.55 29.44
CA ARG A 502 72.84 -63.02 29.43
C ARG A 502 73.79 -63.68 30.43
N LEU A 503 74.94 -63.07 30.71
CA LEU A 503 75.89 -63.58 31.70
C LEU A 503 75.34 -63.45 33.12
N ASP A 504 74.65 -62.35 33.43
CA ASP A 504 74.01 -62.16 34.73
C ASP A 504 72.91 -63.21 34.98
N GLN A 505 72.11 -63.56 33.96
CA GLN A 505 71.09 -64.61 34.09
C GLN A 505 71.68 -65.99 34.42
N ILE A 506 72.84 -66.35 33.85
CA ILE A 506 73.51 -67.62 34.19
C ILE A 506 74.02 -67.58 35.63
N LYS A 507 74.50 -66.43 36.08
CA LYS A 507 75.01 -66.24 37.44
C LYS A 507 73.92 -66.42 38.49
N GLU A 508 72.73 -65.85 38.26
CA GLU A 508 71.56 -66.04 39.14
C GLU A 508 71.15 -67.51 39.27
N VAL A 509 71.20 -68.28 38.17
CA VAL A 509 70.87 -69.72 38.21
C VAL A 509 71.87 -70.50 39.05
N VAL A 510 73.17 -70.18 38.94
CA VAL A 510 74.23 -70.83 39.74
C VAL A 510 74.09 -70.49 41.22
N ASP A 511 73.79 -69.23 41.56
CA ASP A 511 73.59 -68.81 42.95
C ASP A 511 72.37 -69.51 43.59
N SER A 512 71.28 -69.71 42.85
CA SER A 512 70.09 -70.42 43.36
C SER A 512 70.37 -71.90 43.70
N LEU A 513 71.22 -72.57 42.93
CA LEU A 513 71.61 -73.97 43.17
C LEU A 513 72.52 -74.12 44.40
N LEU A 514 73.30 -73.09 44.73
CA LEU A 514 74.14 -73.06 45.93
C LEU A 514 73.32 -72.84 47.21
N GLU A 515 72.22 -72.07 47.16
CA GLU A 515 71.36 -71.81 48.33
C GLU A 515 70.54 -73.03 48.79
N GLU A 516 70.10 -73.92 47.87
CA GLU A 516 69.28 -75.09 48.24
C GLU A 516 70.09 -76.24 48.89
N SER A 517 71.42 -76.13 48.97
CA SER A 517 72.29 -77.27 49.31
C SER A 517 73.23 -77.05 50.50
N HIS A 518 72.78 -76.56 51.66
CA HIS A 518 73.58 -76.70 52.89
C HIS A 518 72.80 -77.01 54.19
N ILE A 519 73.29 -78.07 54.84
CA ILE A 519 72.83 -78.81 56.00
C ILE A 519 72.98 -78.01 57.31
N ASP A 520 71.98 -78.14 58.19
CA ASP A 520 71.83 -77.52 59.52
C ASP A 520 73.03 -77.82 60.46
N ARG A 521 73.61 -76.76 61.05
CA ARG A 521 74.70 -76.81 62.04
C ARG A 521 74.30 -76.16 63.37
N ALA A 522 73.11 -76.46 63.89
CA ALA A 522 72.59 -76.05 65.21
C ALA A 522 73.43 -76.48 66.45
N PHE A 523 74.75 -76.72 66.35
CA PHE A 523 75.55 -77.35 67.41
C PHE A 523 76.82 -76.63 67.84
N VAL A 524 76.97 -75.32 67.60
CA VAL A 524 78.06 -74.54 68.23
C VAL A 524 77.59 -73.12 68.55
N SER A 525 77.27 -72.84 69.82
CA SER A 525 77.27 -71.47 70.33
C SER A 525 78.04 -71.42 71.65
N ASP A 526 79.14 -70.67 71.66
CA ASP A 526 80.12 -70.54 72.74
C ASP A 526 79.61 -69.69 73.92
N LYS A 527 78.44 -70.02 74.46
CA LYS A 527 77.89 -69.41 75.68
C LYS A 527 77.83 -70.38 76.87
N LEU A 528 78.64 -71.44 76.85
CA LEU A 528 78.55 -72.52 77.83
C LEU A 528 79.86 -73.01 78.44
N LEU A 529 81.01 -72.37 78.21
CA LEU A 529 82.20 -72.67 79.03
C LEU A 529 82.99 -71.38 79.30
N GLU A 530 82.60 -70.72 80.38
CA GLU A 530 83.56 -70.27 81.39
C GLU A 530 84.43 -71.46 81.87
#